data_AF-A0A964K8M9-F1
#
_entry.id   AF-A0A964K8M9-F1
#
_cell.length_a   1.000
_cell.length_b   1.000
_cell.length_c   1.000
_cell.angle_alpha   90.00
_cell.angle_beta   90.00
_cell.angle_gamma   90.00
#
_symmetry.space_group_name_H-M   'P 1'
#
loop_
_entity.id
_entity.type
_entity.pdbx_description
1 polymer ?
#
loop_
_entity_poly.entity_id
_entity_poly.type
_entity_poly.pdbx_seq_one_letter_code
_entity_poly.pdbx_strand_id
1 'polypeptide(L)'
;MAARLHNTDVEARGDEAARSFAATLHRNLRFVRDDEKPELVQALRERGWSYQRIAETLRVPYNIIARWLSGPEESFVLTPSTARPAPVTGGAEGAAIQALIARAGELERRLAELDRRLTEERQAAKGREERLLTTIDELKAEIAAAKRGP
;
A
#
# COMPACT_ATOMS: atom_id res chain seq x y z
N MET A 1 -13.73 38.65 -16.40
CA MET A 1 -13.04 37.40 -16.73
C MET A 1 -12.77 36.63 -15.44
N ALA A 2 -13.76 35.87 -14.95
CA ALA A 2 -13.67 35.12 -13.70
C ALA A 2 -14.03 33.66 -13.97
N ALA A 3 -13.03 32.78 -13.96
CA ALA A 3 -13.23 31.33 -13.92
C ALA A 3 -11.91 30.65 -13.50
N ARG A 4 -11.61 30.59 -12.20
CA ARG A 4 -10.48 29.78 -11.71
C ARG A 4 -10.52 29.34 -10.24
N LEU A 5 -11.70 29.17 -9.63
CA LEU A 5 -11.81 28.85 -8.18
C LEU A 5 -12.84 27.76 -7.83
N HIS A 6 -12.97 26.69 -8.61
CA HIS A 6 -13.97 25.64 -8.30
C HIS A 6 -13.45 24.19 -8.22
N ASN A 7 -12.16 23.95 -7.96
CA ASN A 7 -11.67 22.55 -7.92
C ASN A 7 -11.24 22.00 -6.55
N THR A 8 -11.22 22.79 -5.48
CA THR A 8 -10.69 22.33 -4.17
C THR A 8 -11.76 21.80 -3.21
N ASP A 9 -13.04 22.09 -3.45
CA ASP A 9 -14.14 21.70 -2.54
C ASP A 9 -14.70 20.29 -2.86
N VAL A 10 -14.62 19.86 -4.12
CA VAL A 10 -15.02 18.51 -4.56
C VAL A 10 -14.02 17.45 -4.06
N GLU A 11 -12.73 17.81 -3.99
CA GLU A 11 -11.67 16.94 -3.49
C GLU A 11 -11.87 16.62 -1.99
N ALA A 12 -12.26 17.60 -1.18
CA ALA A 12 -12.43 17.41 0.27
C ALA A 12 -13.62 16.50 0.66
N ARG A 13 -14.74 16.55 -0.08
CA ARG A 13 -15.88 15.64 0.11
C ARG A 13 -15.62 14.25 -0.46
N GLY A 14 -14.92 14.16 -1.59
CA GLY A 14 -14.45 12.89 -2.15
C GLY A 14 -13.49 12.17 -1.21
N ASP A 15 -12.69 12.94 -0.46
CA ASP A 15 -11.66 12.47 0.46
C ASP A 15 -12.16 11.64 1.64
N GLU A 16 -13.31 11.99 2.23
CA GLU A 16 -13.85 11.34 3.42
C GLU A 16 -14.61 10.05 3.06
N ALA A 17 -15.43 10.10 2.00
CA ALA A 17 -16.04 8.92 1.40
C ALA A 17 -14.95 7.94 0.90
N ALA A 18 -13.85 8.49 0.39
CA ALA A 18 -12.70 7.71 -0.03
C ALA A 18 -11.99 7.01 1.13
N ARG A 19 -11.83 7.68 2.29
CA ARG A 19 -11.23 7.05 3.49
C ARG A 19 -12.09 5.92 4.04
N SER A 20 -13.40 6.11 4.08
CA SER A 20 -14.35 5.09 4.56
C SER A 20 -14.39 3.85 3.65
N PHE A 21 -14.38 4.07 2.33
CA PHE A 21 -14.34 2.99 1.35
C PHE A 21 -12.95 2.35 1.25
N ALA A 22 -11.85 3.11 1.38
CA ALA A 22 -10.48 2.57 1.50
C ALA A 22 -10.35 1.66 2.72
N ALA A 23 -10.91 2.04 3.88
CA ALA A 23 -10.89 1.22 5.08
C ALA A 23 -11.68 -0.09 4.88
N THR A 24 -12.79 -0.04 4.13
CA THR A 24 -13.59 -1.21 3.77
C THR A 24 -12.87 -2.09 2.73
N LEU A 25 -12.21 -1.49 1.74
CA LEU A 25 -11.38 -2.18 0.76
C LEU A 25 -10.16 -2.83 1.41
N HIS A 26 -9.45 -2.16 2.31
CA HIS A 26 -8.30 -2.73 3.02
C HIS A 26 -8.66 -3.96 3.86
N ARG A 27 -9.90 -4.05 4.36
CA ARG A 27 -10.39 -5.24 5.06
C ARG A 27 -10.60 -6.44 4.11
N ASN A 28 -10.95 -6.18 2.85
CA ASN A 28 -11.28 -7.21 1.84
C ASN A 28 -10.15 -7.48 0.81
N LEU A 29 -9.17 -6.58 0.69
CA LEU A 29 -8.02 -6.65 -0.23
C LEU A 29 -7.06 -7.80 0.07
N ARG A 30 -7.26 -8.57 1.15
CA ARG A 30 -6.45 -9.75 1.46
C ARG A 30 -6.59 -10.88 0.43
N PHE A 31 -7.61 -10.84 -0.45
CA PHE A 31 -7.92 -11.89 -1.44
C PHE A 31 -8.35 -11.39 -2.83
N VAL A 32 -8.23 -10.10 -3.13
CA VAL A 32 -8.63 -9.57 -4.46
C VAL A 32 -7.68 -10.11 -5.52
N ARG A 33 -8.23 -10.81 -6.51
CA ARG A 33 -7.46 -11.39 -7.62
C ARG A 33 -6.95 -10.29 -8.55
N ASP A 34 -5.83 -10.53 -9.22
CA ASP A 34 -5.22 -9.55 -10.14
C ASP A 34 -6.18 -9.14 -11.28
N ASP A 35 -7.12 -10.01 -11.63
CA ASP A 35 -8.13 -9.80 -12.68
C ASP A 35 -9.29 -8.87 -12.26
N GLU A 36 -9.52 -8.67 -10.96
CA GLU A 36 -10.62 -7.83 -10.41
C GLU A 36 -10.17 -6.38 -10.17
N LYS A 37 -8.87 -6.12 -10.21
CA LYS A 37 -8.25 -4.81 -10.02
C LYS A 37 -8.67 -3.75 -11.07
N PRO A 38 -8.80 -4.04 -12.38
CA PRO A 38 -9.22 -3.03 -13.36
C PRO A 38 -10.65 -2.52 -13.12
N GLU A 39 -11.59 -3.40 -12.74
CA GLU A 39 -12.97 -3.01 -12.40
C GLU A 39 -13.01 -2.12 -11.16
N LEU A 40 -12.21 -2.44 -10.15
CA LEU A 40 -12.04 -1.60 -8.95
C LEU A 40 -11.47 -0.23 -9.29
N VAL A 41 -10.48 -0.16 -10.18
CA VAL A 41 -9.90 1.11 -10.65
C VAL A 41 -10.94 1.97 -11.34
N GLN A 42 -11.77 1.37 -12.20
CA GLN A 42 -12.86 2.07 -12.89
C GLN A 42 -13.92 2.58 -11.91
N ALA A 43 -14.37 1.74 -10.97
CA ALA A 43 -15.34 2.12 -9.94
C ALA A 43 -14.82 3.21 -8.99
N LEU A 44 -13.51 3.24 -8.72
CA LEU A 44 -12.87 4.30 -7.94
C LEU A 44 -12.76 5.61 -8.74
N ARG A 45 -12.50 5.52 -10.04
CA ARG A 45 -12.45 6.68 -10.93
C ARG A 45 -13.82 7.34 -11.07
N GLU A 46 -14.88 6.56 -11.23
CA GLU A 46 -16.27 7.03 -11.29
C GLU A 46 -16.70 7.69 -9.98
N ARG A 47 -16.13 7.28 -8.85
CA ARG A 47 -16.29 7.91 -7.53
C ARG A 47 -15.45 9.18 -7.34
N GLY A 48 -14.75 9.64 -8.38
CA GLY A 48 -13.96 10.88 -8.35
C GLY A 48 -12.60 10.74 -7.70
N TRP A 49 -12.07 9.53 -7.52
CA TRP A 49 -10.74 9.37 -6.95
C TRP A 49 -9.65 9.78 -7.93
N SER A 50 -8.57 10.33 -7.39
CA SER A 50 -7.38 10.68 -8.15
C SER A 50 -6.56 9.43 -8.47
N TYR A 51 -5.90 9.43 -9.63
CA TYR A 51 -5.06 8.33 -10.11
C TYR A 51 -3.99 7.93 -9.09
N GLN A 52 -3.36 8.91 -8.44
CA GLN A 52 -2.34 8.69 -7.43
C GLN A 52 -2.90 7.96 -6.19
N ARG A 53 -4.12 8.36 -5.76
CA ARG A 53 -4.77 7.74 -4.60
C ARG A 53 -5.22 6.32 -4.89
N ILE A 54 -5.69 6.05 -6.10
CA ILE A 54 -6.02 4.69 -6.56
C ILE A 54 -4.76 3.82 -6.58
N ALA A 55 -3.62 4.36 -7.03
CA ALA A 55 -2.32 3.67 -7.06
C ALA A 55 -1.82 3.28 -5.67
N GLU A 56 -1.88 4.22 -4.73
CA GLU A 56 -1.49 4.00 -3.34
C GLU A 56 -2.40 2.97 -2.65
N THR A 57 -3.71 3.02 -2.91
CA THR A 57 -4.71 2.16 -2.26
C THR A 57 -4.65 0.73 -2.77
N LEU A 58 -4.52 0.54 -4.08
CA LEU A 58 -4.45 -0.80 -4.69
C LEU A 58 -3.02 -1.36 -4.73
N ARG A 59 -2.00 -0.58 -4.32
CA ARG A 59 -0.57 -0.88 -4.49
C ARG A 59 -0.22 -1.26 -5.93
N VAL A 60 -0.90 -0.63 -6.88
CA VAL A 60 -0.67 -0.83 -8.31
C VAL A 60 0.04 0.41 -8.84
N PRO A 61 1.16 0.27 -9.57
CA PRO A 61 1.88 1.42 -10.08
C PRO A 61 1.04 2.20 -11.10
N TYR A 62 1.24 3.52 -11.12
CA TYR A 62 0.44 4.49 -11.87
C TYR A 62 0.25 4.11 -13.35
N ASN A 63 1.30 3.62 -14.00
CA ASN A 63 1.29 3.21 -15.40
C ASN A 63 0.31 2.07 -15.70
N ILE A 64 0.08 1.17 -14.75
CA ILE A 64 -0.87 0.05 -14.89
C ILE A 64 -2.31 0.55 -14.75
N ILE A 65 -2.55 1.49 -13.83
CA ILE A 65 -3.86 2.14 -13.68
C ILE A 65 -4.21 2.97 -14.91
N ALA A 66 -3.25 3.74 -15.44
CA ALA A 66 -3.43 4.48 -16.67
C ALA A 66 -3.76 3.53 -17.83
N ARG A 67 -3.06 2.40 -17.94
CA ARG A 67 -3.34 1.38 -18.95
C ARG A 67 -4.74 0.75 -18.81
N TRP A 68 -5.22 0.51 -17.59
CA TRP A 68 -6.54 -0.06 -17.36
C TRP A 68 -7.68 0.94 -17.61
N LEU A 69 -7.47 2.22 -17.31
CA LEU A 69 -8.46 3.28 -17.54
C LEU A 69 -8.49 3.77 -18.99
N SER A 70 -7.39 3.65 -19.73
CA SER A 70 -7.32 4.00 -21.16
C SER A 70 -7.84 2.89 -22.08
N GLY A 71 -8.19 1.70 -21.55
CA GLY A 71 -8.63 0.56 -22.36
C GLY A 71 -7.52 -0.02 -23.25
N PRO A 72 -7.73 -1.20 -23.88
CA PRO A 72 -6.73 -1.83 -24.74
C PRO A 72 -6.52 -1.13 -26.10
N GLU A 73 -7.29 -0.10 -26.46
CA GLU A 73 -7.19 0.57 -27.76
C GLU A 73 -7.47 2.07 -27.62
N GLU A 74 -6.58 2.80 -26.96
CA GLU A 74 -6.23 4.14 -27.44
C GLU A 74 -4.73 4.15 -27.72
N SER A 75 -4.42 3.52 -28.85
CA SER A 75 -3.31 3.90 -29.72
C SER A 75 -3.17 5.42 -29.72
N PHE A 76 -2.29 5.96 -28.86
CA PHE A 76 -1.84 7.33 -28.96
C PHE A 76 -1.16 7.47 -30.33
N VAL A 77 -1.90 7.94 -31.31
CA VAL A 77 -1.32 8.54 -32.50
C VAL A 77 -0.60 9.78 -31.98
N LEU A 78 0.71 9.65 -31.81
CA LEU A 78 1.64 10.75 -31.69
C LEU A 78 1.46 11.63 -32.93
N THR A 79 0.60 12.64 -32.89
CA THR A 79 0.84 13.81 -33.71
C THR A 79 2.10 14.47 -33.13
N PRO A 80 3.22 14.53 -33.89
CA PRO A 80 4.40 15.25 -33.43
C PRO A 80 4.05 16.74 -33.43
N SER A 81 3.70 17.28 -32.25
CA SER A 81 3.62 18.72 -32.06
C SER A 81 5.01 19.28 -32.29
N THR A 82 5.13 20.02 -33.39
CA THR A 82 6.37 20.63 -33.88
C THR A 82 6.74 21.79 -32.97
N ALA A 83 7.28 21.49 -31.80
CA ALA A 83 7.94 22.45 -30.92
C ALA A 83 9.33 21.92 -30.60
N ARG A 84 10.24 22.19 -31.56
CA ARG A 84 11.71 22.20 -31.46
C ARG A 84 12.34 21.34 -30.34
N PRO A 85 13.02 20.22 -30.66
CA PRO A 85 13.85 19.54 -29.68
C PRO A 85 15.05 20.43 -29.34
N ALA A 86 15.06 20.98 -28.13
CA ALA A 86 16.30 21.48 -27.53
C ALA A 86 17.16 20.25 -27.14
N PRO A 87 18.49 20.33 -27.30
CA PRO A 87 19.38 19.19 -27.12
C PRO A 87 19.31 18.64 -25.70
N VAL A 88 19.41 17.32 -25.65
CA VAL A 88 19.35 16.42 -24.50
C VAL A 88 20.24 16.92 -23.37
N THR A 89 19.68 17.09 -22.17
CA THR A 89 20.48 17.13 -20.93
C THR A 89 20.31 15.78 -20.23
N GLY A 90 20.71 14.71 -20.92
CA GLY A 90 20.50 13.30 -20.53
C GLY A 90 21.26 12.83 -19.28
N GLY A 91 21.91 13.74 -18.53
CA GLY A 91 22.63 13.41 -17.30
C GLY A 91 21.77 13.50 -16.03
N ALA A 92 20.86 14.46 -15.94
CA ALA A 92 20.12 14.73 -14.70
C ALA A 92 18.94 13.76 -14.48
N GLU A 93 18.24 13.41 -15.56
CA GLU A 93 17.08 12.50 -15.51
C GLU A 93 17.51 11.05 -15.26
N GLY A 94 18.62 10.61 -15.86
CA GLY A 94 19.21 9.29 -15.59
C GLY A 94 19.72 9.17 -14.14
N ALA A 95 20.32 10.23 -13.59
CA ALA A 95 20.76 10.25 -12.20
C ALA A 95 19.58 10.18 -11.22
N ALA A 96 18.46 10.84 -11.52
CA ALA A 96 17.24 10.77 -10.72
C ALA A 96 16.63 9.37 -10.72
N ILE A 97 16.58 8.70 -11.89
CA ILE A 97 16.09 7.32 -12.00
C ILE A 97 16.98 6.36 -11.20
N GLN A 98 18.30 6.49 -11.30
CA GLN A 98 19.23 5.64 -10.53
C GLN A 98 19.13 5.87 -9.02
N ALA A 99 18.91 7.11 -8.58
CA ALA A 99 18.68 7.42 -7.17
C ALA A 99 17.38 6.77 -6.64
N LEU A 100 16.32 6.76 -7.45
CA LEU A 100 15.07 6.08 -7.11
C LEU A 100 15.24 4.56 -7.01
N ILE A 101 15.98 3.95 -7.95
CA ILE A 101 16.29 2.51 -7.91
C ILE A 101 17.10 2.15 -6.66
N ALA A 102 18.12 2.95 -6.33
CA ALA A 102 18.93 2.74 -5.13
C ALA A 102 18.07 2.83 -3.85
N ARG A 103 17.18 3.83 -3.78
CA ARG A 103 16.25 4.02 -2.66
C ARG A 103 15.23 2.89 -2.57
N ALA A 104 14.73 2.38 -3.70
CA ALA A 104 13.85 1.21 -3.72
C ALA A 104 14.54 -0.02 -3.11
N GLY A 105 15.78 -0.29 -3.52
CA GLY A 105 16.56 -1.38 -2.94
C GLY A 105 16.87 -1.20 -1.45
N GLU A 106 17.06 0.03 -0.98
CA GLU A 106 17.20 0.30 0.46
C GLU A 106 15.90 0.03 1.23
N LEU A 107 14.76 0.47 0.68
CA LEU A 107 13.45 0.23 1.28
C LEU A 107 13.13 -1.26 1.36
N GLU A 108 13.47 -2.03 0.33
CA GLU A 108 13.30 -3.50 0.32
C GLU A 108 14.13 -4.17 1.43
N ARG A 109 15.40 -3.77 1.61
CA ARG A 109 16.23 -4.28 2.72
C ARG A 109 15.64 -3.90 4.08
N ARG A 110 15.12 -2.68 4.21
CA ARG A 110 14.51 -2.22 5.46
C ARG A 110 13.21 -2.95 5.77
N LEU A 111 12.40 -3.28 4.76
CA LEU A 111 11.22 -4.10 4.92
C LEU A 111 11.58 -5.53 5.36
N ALA A 112 12.57 -6.15 4.71
CA ALA A 112 13.04 -7.48 5.10
C ALA A 112 13.55 -7.53 6.55
N GLU A 113 14.26 -6.49 6.99
CA GLU A 113 14.72 -6.36 8.38
C GLU A 113 13.54 -6.21 9.37
N LEU A 114 12.53 -5.41 9.03
CA LEU A 114 11.35 -5.26 9.88
C LEU A 114 10.54 -6.56 9.98
N ASP A 115 10.39 -7.30 8.89
CA ASP A 115 9.70 -8.59 8.89
C ASP A 115 10.45 -9.63 9.74
N ARG A 116 11.79 -9.62 9.67
CA ARG A 116 12.64 -10.45 10.52
C ARG A 116 12.43 -10.10 12.00
N ARG A 117 12.52 -8.82 12.37
CA ARG A 117 12.31 -8.37 13.76
C ARG A 117 10.93 -8.73 14.28
N LEU A 118 9.88 -8.53 13.48
CA LEU A 118 8.51 -8.90 13.85
C LEU A 118 8.40 -10.41 14.11
N THR A 119 9.10 -11.22 13.32
CA THR A 119 9.13 -12.67 13.50
C THR A 119 9.84 -13.06 14.79
N GLU A 120 11.00 -12.44 15.07
CA GLU A 120 11.75 -12.64 16.31
C GLU A 120 10.92 -12.22 17.54
N GLU A 121 10.24 -11.08 17.50
CA GLU A 121 9.36 -10.62 18.58
C GLU A 121 8.19 -11.57 18.83
N ARG A 122 7.56 -12.08 17.76
CA ARG A 122 6.48 -13.07 17.87
C ARG A 122 6.98 -14.37 18.49
N GLN A 123 8.16 -14.84 18.11
CA GLN A 123 8.76 -16.03 18.72
C GLN A 123 9.11 -15.78 20.19
N ALA A 124 9.68 -14.63 20.53
CA ALA A 124 9.96 -14.25 21.91
C ALA A 124 8.69 -14.08 22.75
N ALA A 125 7.60 -13.59 22.18
CA ALA A 125 6.30 -13.52 22.83
C ALA A 125 5.74 -14.92 23.13
N LYS A 126 5.75 -15.82 22.14
CA LYS A 126 5.34 -17.22 22.33
C LYS A 126 6.17 -17.92 23.39
N GLY A 127 7.49 -17.78 23.34
CA GLY A 127 8.38 -18.38 24.35
C GLY A 127 8.22 -17.77 25.75
N ARG A 128 7.68 -16.55 25.88
CA ARG A 128 7.27 -15.98 27.19
C ARG A 128 5.94 -16.55 27.65
N GLU A 129 4.98 -16.68 26.74
CA GLU A 129 3.67 -17.28 27.01
C GLU A 129 3.81 -18.73 27.49
N GLU A 130 4.61 -19.56 26.79
CA GLU A 130 4.88 -20.95 27.17
C GLU A 130 5.49 -21.05 28.58
N ARG A 131 6.43 -20.16 28.93
CA ARG A 131 7.00 -20.12 30.28
C ARG A 131 5.97 -19.77 31.33
N LEU A 132 5.11 -18.79 31.07
CA LEU A 132 4.04 -18.41 32.00
C LEU A 132 3.04 -19.55 32.19
N LEU A 133 2.69 -20.28 31.12
CA LEU A 133 1.83 -21.45 31.21
C LEU A 133 2.46 -22.55 32.07
N THR A 134 3.74 -22.85 31.87
CA THR A 134 4.47 -23.80 32.72
C THR A 134 4.45 -23.38 34.19
N THR A 135 4.76 -22.11 34.48
CA THR A 135 4.73 -21.60 35.86
C THR A 135 3.32 -21.65 36.45
N ILE A 136 2.27 -21.37 35.67
CA ILE A 136 0.89 -21.49 36.11
C ILE A 136 0.57 -22.94 36.49
N ASP A 137 1.00 -23.91 35.69
CA ASP A 137 0.72 -25.32 35.94
C ASP A 137 1.51 -25.86 37.14
N GLU A 138 2.76 -25.41 37.34
CA GLU A 138 3.54 -25.65 38.56
C GLU A 138 2.83 -25.12 39.81
N LEU A 139 2.40 -23.85 39.79
CA LEU A 139 1.68 -23.23 40.90
C LEU A 139 0.35 -23.94 41.19
N LYS A 140 -0.38 -24.38 40.16
CA LYS A 140 -1.59 -25.19 40.35
C LYS A 140 -1.27 -26.52 41.04
N ALA A 141 -0.18 -27.18 40.67
CA ALA A 141 0.24 -28.42 41.29
C ALA A 141 0.62 -28.22 42.77
N GLU A 142 1.35 -27.15 43.09
CA GLU A 142 1.69 -26.76 44.47
C GLU A 142 0.43 -26.47 45.30
N ILE A 143 -0.51 -25.69 44.76
CA ILE A 143 -1.79 -25.40 45.43
C ILE A 143 -2.58 -26.70 45.64
N ALA A 144 -2.59 -27.60 44.66
CA ALA A 144 -3.27 -28.90 44.78
C ALA A 144 -2.61 -29.79 45.84
N ALA A 145 -1.28 -29.79 45.95
CA ALA A 145 -0.54 -30.50 46.98
C ALA A 145 -0.80 -29.92 48.38
N ALA A 146 -0.77 -28.58 48.52
CA ALA A 146 -1.08 -27.90 49.76
C ALA A 146 -2.54 -28.11 50.22
N LYS A 147 -3.48 -28.23 49.29
CA LYS A 147 -4.88 -28.61 49.59
C LYS A 147 -5.03 -30.08 49.97
N ARG A 148 -4.06 -30.93 49.64
CA ARG A 148 -4.06 -32.37 49.91
C ARG A 148 -3.29 -32.76 51.17
N GLY A 149 -2.76 -31.82 51.97
CA GLY A 149 -2.12 -32.22 53.22
C GLY A 149 -1.98 -31.13 54.29
N PRO A 150 -1.89 -31.54 55.57
CA PRO A 150 -1.86 -32.93 56.07
C PRO A 150 -3.22 -33.63 56.12
#